data_AF-A0A920LC22-F1
#
_entry.id   AF-A0A920LC22-F1
#
_cell.length_a   1.000
_cell.length_b   1.000
_cell.length_c   1.000
_cell.angle_alpha   90.00
_cell.angle_beta   90.00
_cell.angle_gamma   90.00
#
_symmetry.space_group_name_H-M   'P 1'
#
loop_
_entity.id
_entity.type
_entity.pdbx_description
1 polymer ?
#
loop_
_entity_poly.entity_id
_entity_poly.type
_entity_poly.pdbx_seq_one_letter_code
_entity_poly.pdbx_strand_id
1 'polypeptide(L)'
;MVDMAHISGLVAAGVHPSPVPHAHIVTSTTHKTLRAARGGIILSNDESLGKKINSAVFPGLQGGPLMHAIAGKAVAFGEALKPEFKTYIQTVWIMHVFW
;
A
#
# COMPACT_ATOMS: atom_id res chain seq x y z
N MET A 1 3.50 14.65 2.57
CA MET A 1 3.51 13.36 1.84
C MET A 1 4.19 12.34 2.73
N VAL A 2 3.69 11.11 2.79
CA VAL A 2 4.31 10.00 3.54
C VAL A 2 4.51 8.82 2.60
N ASP A 3 5.69 8.21 2.62
CA ASP A 3 5.93 6.91 1.98
C ASP A 3 5.92 5.81 3.05
N MET A 4 4.96 4.91 2.96
CA MET A 4 4.78 3.80 3.90
C MET A 4 5.26 2.45 3.34
N ALA A 5 6.09 2.44 2.29
CA ALA A 5 6.49 1.25 1.54
C ALA A 5 6.95 0.06 2.38
N HIS A 6 7.68 0.29 3.49
CA HIS A 6 8.18 -0.78 4.37
C HIS A 6 7.15 -1.22 5.41
N ILE A 7 6.22 -0.35 5.81
CA ILE A 7 5.28 -0.58 6.91
C ILE A 7 3.84 -0.79 6.45
N SER A 8 3.58 -0.83 5.14
CA SER A 8 2.21 -0.89 4.60
C SER A 8 1.41 -2.11 5.05
N GLY A 9 2.06 -3.26 5.28
CA GLY A 9 1.40 -4.44 5.86
C GLY A 9 1.05 -4.25 7.34
N LEU A 10 1.92 -3.55 8.09
CA LEU A 10 1.71 -3.24 9.51
C LEU A 10 0.54 -2.26 9.68
N VAL A 11 0.47 -1.25 8.81
CA VAL A 11 -0.66 -0.32 8.73
C VAL A 11 -1.94 -1.05 8.36
N ALA A 12 -1.92 -1.91 7.34
CA ALA A 12 -3.09 -2.70 6.92
C ALA A 12 -3.62 -3.64 8.02
N ALA A 13 -2.73 -4.23 8.81
CA ALA A 13 -3.09 -5.09 9.95
C ALA A 13 -3.48 -4.32 11.23
N GLY A 14 -3.34 -2.99 11.23
CA GLY A 14 -3.65 -2.14 12.38
C GLY A 14 -2.68 -2.28 13.56
N VAL A 15 -1.45 -2.74 13.33
CA VAL A 15 -0.40 -2.85 14.37
C VAL A 15 0.57 -1.66 14.36
N HIS A 16 0.48 -0.80 13.34
CA HIS A 16 1.20 0.47 13.25
C HIS A 16 0.20 1.59 12.95
N PRO A 17 0.34 2.80 13.55
CA PRO A 17 -0.53 3.94 13.25
C PRO A 17 -0.62 4.24 11.76
N SER A 18 -1.82 4.55 11.27
CA SER A 18 -2.05 4.86 9.86
C SER A 18 -1.68 6.32 9.56
N PRO A 19 -0.89 6.60 8.50
CA PRO A 19 -0.64 7.96 8.05
C PRO A 19 -1.80 8.55 7.23
N VAL A 20 -2.76 7.72 6.79
CA VAL A 20 -3.87 8.12 5.88
C VAL A 20 -4.74 9.26 6.43
N PRO A 21 -5.08 9.32 7.74
CA PRO A 21 -5.85 10.43 8.28
C PRO A 21 -5.07 11.76 8.38
N HIS A 22 -3.74 11.73 8.29
CA HIS A 22 -2.88 12.88 8.61
C HIS A 22 -2.14 13.44 7.39
N ALA A 23 -1.89 12.61 6.37
CA ALA A 23 -1.14 12.99 5.19
C ALA A 23 -2.06 13.24 3.99
N HIS A 24 -1.82 14.35 3.27
CA HIS A 24 -2.52 14.64 2.01
C HIS A 24 -2.27 13.60 0.92
N ILE A 25 -1.07 13.02 0.90
CA ILE A 25 -0.65 11.98 -0.06
C ILE A 25 0.12 10.91 0.69
N VAL A 26 -0.28 9.65 0.51
CA VAL A 26 0.44 8.46 1.00
C VAL A 26 0.83 7.58 -0.18
N THR A 27 2.11 7.27 -0.31
CA THR A 27 2.63 6.33 -1.31
C THR A 27 3.05 5.03 -0.63
N SER A 28 3.02 3.93 -1.39
CA SER A 28 3.59 2.67 -0.91
C SER A 28 3.98 1.76 -2.06
N THR A 29 5.03 0.96 -1.85
CA THR A 29 5.20 -0.28 -2.60
C THR A 29 4.23 -1.35 -2.09
N THR A 30 3.85 -2.30 -2.93
CA THR A 30 2.90 -3.36 -2.57
C THR A 30 3.56 -4.67 -2.11
N HIS A 31 4.85 -4.87 -2.38
CA HIS A 31 5.50 -6.19 -2.25
C HIS A 31 6.35 -6.41 -1.00
N LYS A 32 6.45 -5.43 -0.09
CA LYS A 32 7.19 -5.58 1.17
C LYS A 32 6.30 -6.25 2.22
N THR A 33 6.06 -5.61 3.36
CA THR A 33 5.22 -6.15 4.43
C THR A 33 3.77 -6.39 4.00
N LEU A 34 3.29 -5.72 2.94
CA LEU A 34 1.96 -5.98 2.37
C LEU A 34 1.86 -7.25 1.50
N ARG A 35 3.01 -7.85 1.14
CA ARG A 35 3.12 -9.16 0.45
C ARG A 35 2.28 -9.31 -0.83
N ALA A 36 2.07 -8.23 -1.56
CA ALA A 36 1.35 -8.23 -2.83
C ALA A 36 2.29 -8.24 -4.05
N ALA A 37 1.74 -8.41 -5.26
CA ALA A 37 2.52 -8.34 -6.50
C ALA A 37 3.27 -7.00 -6.64
N ARG A 38 4.43 -7.00 -7.31
CA ARG A 38 5.29 -5.81 -7.44
C ARG A 38 4.56 -4.63 -8.09
N GLY A 39 4.85 -3.44 -7.58
CA GLY A 39 4.30 -2.17 -8.03
C GLY A 39 4.08 -1.21 -6.86
N GLY A 40 3.31 -0.15 -7.09
CA GLY A 40 2.93 0.81 -6.06
C GLY A 40 1.44 1.14 -6.03
N ILE A 41 1.09 1.91 -5.02
CA ILE A 41 -0.21 2.59 -4.82
C ILE A 41 0.05 4.04 -4.39
N ILE A 42 -0.83 4.95 -4.79
CA ILE A 42 -0.86 6.35 -4.36
C ILE A 42 -2.26 6.60 -3.80
N LEU A 43 -2.34 7.07 -2.56
CA LEU A 43 -3.57 7.31 -1.83
C LEU A 43 -3.71 8.80 -1.50
N SER A 44 -4.92 9.33 -1.64
CA SER A 44 -5.31 10.69 -1.27
C SER A 44 -6.79 10.69 -0.88
N ASN A 45 -7.15 11.40 0.18
CA ASN A 45 -8.55 11.68 0.53
C ASN A 45 -9.10 12.94 -0.18
N ASP A 46 -8.23 13.70 -0.86
CA ASP A 46 -8.60 14.85 -1.67
C ASP A 46 -8.75 14.44 -3.14
N GLU A 47 -9.95 14.60 -3.69
CA GLU A 47 -10.29 14.26 -5.07
C GLU A 47 -9.58 15.16 -6.09
N SER A 48 -9.33 16.43 -5.74
CA SER A 48 -8.62 17.37 -6.61
C SER A 48 -7.16 16.95 -6.78
N LEU A 49 -6.52 16.50 -5.70
CA LEU A 49 -5.20 15.87 -5.75
C LEU A 49 -5.26 14.54 -6.51
N GLY A 50 -6.30 13.72 -6.28
CA GLY A 50 -6.51 12.47 -7.00
C GLY A 50 -6.56 12.64 -8.52
N LYS A 51 -7.28 13.65 -9.02
CA LYS A 51 -7.33 13.98 -10.46
C LYS A 51 -5.95 14.37 -11.01
N LYS A 52 -5.22 15.22 -10.30
CA LYS A 52 -3.85 15.62 -10.68
C LYS A 52 -2.89 14.42 -10.70
N ILE A 53 -2.98 13.53 -9.71
CA ILE A 53 -2.18 12.31 -9.63
C ILE A 53 -2.51 11.37 -10.80
N ASN A 54 -3.78 11.15 -11.09
CA ASN A 54 -4.21 10.30 -12.20
C ASN A 54 -3.64 10.82 -13.54
N SER A 55 -3.79 12.12 -13.81
CA SER A 55 -3.24 12.74 -15.04
C SER A 55 -1.71 12.69 -15.10
N ALA A 56 -1.03 12.83 -13.96
CA ALA A 56 0.42 12.70 -13.88
C ALA A 56 0.89 11.26 -14.15
N VAL A 57 0.14 10.25 -13.70
CA VAL A 57 0.44 8.84 -13.99
C VAL A 57 0.16 8.52 -15.46
N PHE A 58 -1.04 8.83 -15.94
CA PHE A 58 -1.44 8.66 -17.34
C PHE A 58 -2.26 9.87 -17.80
N PRO A 59 -1.92 10.53 -18.92
CA PRO A 59 -0.90 10.18 -19.90
C PRO A 59 0.51 10.69 -19.57
N GLY A 60 0.76 11.20 -18.36
CA GLY A 60 2.02 11.90 -18.02
C GLY A 60 3.27 11.01 -18.04
N LEU A 61 3.36 10.04 -17.12
CA LEU A 61 4.59 9.27 -16.88
C LEU A 61 4.56 7.84 -17.42
N GLN A 62 3.38 7.23 -17.49
CA GLN A 62 3.20 5.84 -17.89
C GLN A 62 2.21 5.74 -19.05
N GLY A 63 2.36 4.67 -19.84
CA GLY A 63 1.42 4.27 -20.88
C GLY A 63 0.40 3.25 -20.36
N GLY A 64 0.31 2.10 -21.02
CA GLY A 64 -0.63 1.04 -20.65
C GLY A 64 -0.35 0.42 -19.28
N PRO A 65 -1.38 0.12 -18.47
CA PRO A 65 -1.22 -0.48 -17.15
C PRO A 65 -0.80 -1.95 -17.23
N LEU A 66 -0.01 -2.41 -16.25
CA LEU A 66 0.37 -3.81 -16.10
C LEU A 66 -0.75 -4.62 -15.43
N MET A 67 -1.75 -5.02 -16.21
CA MET A 67 -2.98 -5.66 -15.70
C MET A 67 -2.72 -6.94 -14.89
N HIS A 68 -1.73 -7.75 -15.27
CA HIS A 68 -1.33 -8.94 -14.51
C HIS A 68 -0.83 -8.60 -13.09
N ALA A 69 -0.08 -7.50 -12.95
CA ALA A 69 0.37 -7.01 -11.66
C ALA A 69 -0.78 -6.42 -10.84
N ILE A 70 -1.74 -5.74 -11.49
CA ILE A 70 -2.95 -5.23 -10.83
C ILE A 70 -3.80 -6.40 -10.28
N ALA A 71 -3.99 -7.46 -11.06
CA ALA A 71 -4.69 -8.67 -10.63
C ALA A 71 -4.01 -9.31 -9.40
N GLY A 72 -2.68 -9.47 -9.44
CA GLY A 72 -1.92 -10.01 -8.30
C GLY A 72 -2.01 -9.14 -7.04
N LYS A 73 -2.08 -7.81 -7.18
CA LYS A 73 -2.33 -6.90 -6.05
C LYS A 73 -3.73 -7.08 -5.48
N ALA A 74 -4.75 -7.19 -6.33
CA ALA A 74 -6.13 -7.37 -5.89
C ALA A 74 -6.32 -8.63 -5.04
N VAL A 75 -5.73 -9.76 -5.47
CA VAL A 75 -5.74 -11.01 -4.70
C VAL A 75 -5.11 -10.81 -3.31
N ALA A 76 -3.91 -10.23 -3.26
CA ALA A 76 -3.20 -10.00 -2.01
C ALA A 76 -3.88 -8.96 -1.09
N PHE A 77 -4.58 -7.97 -1.64
CA PHE A 77 -5.41 -7.07 -0.83
C PHE A 77 -6.59 -7.81 -0.22
N GLY A 78 -7.19 -8.76 -0.96
CA GLY A 78 -8.18 -9.67 -0.41
C GLY A 78 -7.62 -10.54 0.71
N GLU A 79 -6.37 -11.03 0.60
CA GLU A 79 -5.68 -11.72 1.70
C GLU A 79 -5.45 -10.80 2.90
N ALA A 80 -5.08 -9.54 2.68
CA ALA A 80 -4.78 -8.58 3.74
C ALA A 80 -5.99 -8.25 4.62
N LEU A 81 -7.21 -8.45 4.11
CA LEU A 81 -8.46 -8.29 4.86
C LEU A 81 -8.78 -9.48 5.76
N LYS A 82 -8.10 -10.62 5.59
CA LYS A 82 -8.39 -11.83 6.36
C LYS A 82 -7.72 -11.79 7.74
N PRO A 83 -8.33 -12.36 8.80
CA PRO A 83 -7.76 -12.38 10.15
C PRO A 83 -6.35 -13.00 10.21
N GLU A 84 -6.07 -14.00 9.38
CA GLU A 84 -4.77 -14.69 9.34
C GLU A 84 -3.64 -13.74 8.92
N PHE A 85 -3.94 -12.71 8.11
CA PHE A 85 -2.96 -11.70 7.76
C PHE A 85 -2.54 -10.88 8.98
N LYS A 86 -3.49 -10.52 9.85
CA LYS A 86 -3.17 -9.80 11.10
C LYS A 86 -2.28 -10.64 12.01
N THR A 87 -2.59 -11.93 12.17
CA THR A 87 -1.76 -12.87 12.94
C THR A 87 -0.35 -12.96 12.36
N TYR A 88 -0.23 -13.10 11.04
CA TYR A 88 1.08 -13.10 10.35
C TYR A 88 1.88 -11.82 10.64
N ILE A 89 1.24 -10.66 10.52
CA ILE A 89 1.90 -9.37 10.71
C ILE A 89 2.31 -9.12 12.16
N GLN A 90 1.55 -9.61 13.14
CA GLN A 90 1.97 -9.55 14.56
C GLN A 90 3.28 -10.30 14.79
N THR A 91 3.48 -11.46 14.16
CA THR A 91 4.76 -12.19 14.22
C THR A 91 5.89 -11.39 13.57
N VAL A 92 5.64 -10.78 12.42
CA VAL A 92 6.64 -9.90 11.74
C VAL A 92 7.00 -8.71 12.61
N TRP A 93 6.02 -8.07 13.24
CA TRP A 93 6.22 -6.92 14.13
C TRP A 93 7.10 -7.29 15.32
N ILE A 94 6.83 -8.42 15.98
CA ILE A 94 7.65 -8.92 17.09
C ILE A 94 9.10 -9.10 16.64
N MET A 95 9.34 -9.73 15.49
CA MET A 95 10.71 -9.89 14.98
C MET A 95 11.40 -8.57 14.66
N HIS A 96 10.64 -7.54 14.27
CA HIS A 96 11.20 -6.22 13.96
C HIS A 96 11.60 -5.43 15.21
N VAL A 97 11.04 -5.74 16.39
CA VAL A 97 11.47 -5.15 17.68
C VAL A 97 12.79 -5.77 18.16
N PHE A 98 13.16 -6.94 17.64
CA PHE A 98 14.41 -7.64 17.99
C PHE A 98 15.56 -7.44 16.99
N TRP A 99 15.38 -6.55 16.00
CA TRP A 99 16.39 -6.14 15.02
C TRP A 99 16.50 -4.62 14.98
#